data_AF-A0A5M5BXU4-F1
#
_entry.id   AF-A0A5M5BXU4-F1
#
_cell.length_a   1.000
_cell.length_b   1.000
_cell.length_c   1.000
_cell.angle_alpha   90.00
_cell.angle_beta   90.00
_cell.angle_gamma   90.00
#
_symmetry.space_group_name_H-M   'P 1'
#
loop_
_entity.id
_entity.type
_entity.pdbx_description
1 polymer ?
#
loop_
_entity_poly.entity_id
_entity_poly.type
_entity_poly.pdbx_seq_one_letter_code
_entity_poly.pdbx_strand_id
1 'polypeptide(L)'
;MRNFFQKILILFTGNNYPEATQNEFYQWLVDEDHASQKEDALRELWNKAQRQKNVKGMQKSYERLKKQEGIPTVPKERRIRPIHIWQSAAAILFLLLASSVYLSTVGTKAETDLLQQYIPIAEMRSLTLPDGTKVQLNSKSTLLYPHEFTGDSRSVFLLGEANFKVKPDKKRPFIVKSNDLQITALGTEFNVSAYPESQEIATTLISGSIRVDYN
;
A
#
# COMPACT_ATOMS: atom_id res chain seq x y z
N MET A 1 4.45 57.67 55.06
CA MET A 1 3.11 57.06 54.95
C MET A 1 2.97 55.97 53.86
N ARG A 2 3.76 55.97 52.76
CA ARG A 2 3.62 54.97 51.65
C ARG A 2 3.63 53.48 52.09
N ASN A 3 4.27 53.15 53.19
CA ASN A 3 4.38 51.78 53.69
C ASN A 3 3.13 51.29 54.46
N PHE A 4 2.16 52.17 54.78
CA PHE A 4 0.99 51.80 55.59
C PHE A 4 -0.04 50.99 54.78
N PHE A 5 -0.50 51.50 53.64
CA PHE A 5 -1.48 50.83 52.80
C PHE A 5 -0.98 49.48 52.28
N GLN A 6 0.30 49.40 51.89
CA GLN A 6 0.93 48.16 51.46
C GLN A 6 0.93 47.10 52.57
N LYS A 7 1.17 47.48 53.83
CA LYS A 7 1.11 46.56 54.97
C LYS A 7 -0.30 46.02 55.19
N ILE A 8 -1.33 46.86 55.07
CA ILE A 8 -2.73 46.42 55.18
C ILE A 8 -3.04 45.41 54.06
N LEU A 9 -2.70 45.73 52.80
CA LEU A 9 -2.95 44.82 51.67
C LEU A 9 -2.29 43.45 51.88
N ILE A 10 -1.03 43.41 52.33
CA ILE A 10 -0.32 42.14 52.60
C ILE A 10 -0.97 41.39 53.79
N LEU A 11 -1.33 42.11 54.86
CA LEU A 11 -1.96 41.51 56.05
C LEU A 11 -3.30 40.85 55.72
N PHE A 12 -4.10 41.49 54.87
CA PHE A 12 -5.42 41.01 54.48
C PHE A 12 -5.38 39.93 53.39
N THR A 13 -4.38 39.95 52.52
CA THR A 13 -4.23 38.92 51.46
C THR A 13 -3.49 37.67 51.93
N GLY A 14 -2.73 37.73 53.03
CA GLY A 14 -1.95 36.61 53.56
C GLY A 14 -2.67 35.73 54.58
N ASN A 15 -3.81 36.16 55.11
CA ASN A 15 -4.55 35.49 56.19
C ASN A 15 -6.03 35.32 55.82
N ASN A 16 -6.68 34.31 56.41
CA ASN A 16 -8.11 34.09 56.23
C ASN A 16 -8.90 34.75 57.37
N TYR A 17 -9.69 35.78 57.05
CA TYR A 17 -10.53 36.51 58.00
C TYR A 17 -12.02 36.14 57.85
N PRO A 18 -12.85 36.34 58.89
CA PRO A 18 -14.31 36.19 58.78
C PRO A 18 -14.89 37.06 57.65
N GLU A 19 -15.98 36.59 57.04
CA GLU A 19 -16.61 37.24 55.87
C GLU A 19 -16.99 38.71 56.13
N ALA A 20 -17.48 39.03 57.34
CA ALA A 20 -17.78 40.40 57.74
C ALA A 20 -16.56 41.32 57.66
N THR A 21 -15.41 40.86 58.16
CA THR A 21 -14.13 41.59 58.14
C THR A 21 -13.57 41.72 56.72
N GLN A 22 -13.79 40.72 55.86
CA GLN A 22 -13.40 40.81 54.44
C GLN A 22 -14.22 41.88 53.72
N ASN A 23 -15.53 41.94 53.98
CA ASN A 23 -16.42 42.93 53.38
C ASN A 23 -16.08 44.35 53.81
N GLU A 24 -15.79 44.57 55.09
CA GLU A 24 -15.30 45.87 55.58
C GLU A 24 -13.99 46.28 54.88
N PHE A 25 -13.07 45.32 54.70
CA PHE A 25 -11.83 45.58 53.96
C PHE A 25 -12.08 45.92 52.48
N TYR A 26 -13.01 45.25 51.80
CA TYR A 26 -13.35 45.58 50.41
C TYR A 26 -14.00 46.94 50.29
N GLN A 27 -14.89 47.31 51.22
CA GLN A 27 -15.46 48.65 51.27
C GLN A 27 -14.37 49.71 51.49
N TRP A 28 -13.47 49.47 52.44
CA TRP A 28 -12.31 50.33 52.66
C TRP A 28 -11.41 50.42 51.41
N LEU A 29 -11.24 49.33 50.67
CA LEU A 29 -10.37 49.34 49.49
C LEU A 29 -10.94 50.19 48.35
N VAL A 30 -12.27 50.30 48.26
CA VAL A 30 -13.00 50.96 47.16
C VAL A 30 -13.47 52.37 47.54
N ASP A 31 -13.42 52.75 48.82
CA ASP A 31 -13.77 54.11 49.25
C ASP A 31 -12.86 55.18 48.63
N GLU A 32 -13.34 56.44 48.63
CA GLU A 32 -12.64 57.57 48.04
C GLU A 32 -11.46 58.09 48.90
N ASP A 33 -11.38 57.70 50.16
CA ASP A 33 -10.35 58.17 51.08
C ASP A 33 -8.99 57.57 50.72
N HIS A 34 -8.01 58.45 50.51
CA HIS A 34 -6.63 58.06 50.15
C HIS A 34 -6.56 57.13 48.92
N ALA A 35 -7.52 57.26 47.99
CA ALA A 35 -7.64 56.41 46.81
C ALA A 35 -6.34 56.31 46.00
N SER A 36 -5.65 57.44 45.78
CA SER A 36 -4.36 57.46 45.06
C SER A 36 -3.28 56.65 45.78
N GLN A 37 -3.19 56.73 47.11
CA GLN A 37 -2.21 55.96 47.88
C GLN A 37 -2.55 54.46 47.92
N LYS A 38 -3.84 54.10 47.92
CA LYS A 38 -4.31 52.70 47.80
C LYS A 38 -3.97 52.13 46.43
N GLU A 39 -4.23 52.88 45.36
CA GLU A 39 -3.92 52.46 43.99
C GLU A 39 -2.41 52.30 43.77
N ASP A 40 -1.59 53.24 44.25
CA ASP A 40 -0.13 53.13 44.18
C ASP A 40 0.39 51.87 44.87
N ALA A 41 -0.15 51.56 46.07
CA ALA A 41 0.23 50.37 46.81
C ALA A 41 -0.19 49.07 46.10
N LEU A 42 -1.38 49.04 45.50
CA LEU A 42 -1.85 47.92 44.68
C LEU A 42 -0.97 47.73 43.44
N ARG A 43 -0.65 48.82 42.74
CA ARG A 43 0.19 48.81 41.53
C ARG A 43 1.59 48.28 41.83
N GLU A 44 2.16 48.65 42.98
CA GLU A 44 3.45 48.14 43.40
C GLU A 44 3.42 46.62 43.68
N LEU A 45 2.39 46.14 44.39
CA LEU A 45 2.20 44.71 44.66
C LEU A 45 1.98 43.92 43.36
N TRP A 46 1.18 44.46 42.44
CA TRP A 46 0.94 43.87 41.12
C TRP A 46 2.24 43.73 40.31
N ASN A 47 3.04 44.80 40.26
CA ASN A 47 4.32 44.80 39.56
C ASN A 47 5.31 43.79 40.17
N LYS A 48 5.32 43.63 41.50
CA LYS A 48 6.12 42.60 42.19
C LYS A 48 5.64 41.20 41.83
N ALA A 49 4.33 40.96 41.84
CA ALA A 49 3.74 39.67 41.51
C ALA A 49 4.00 39.25 40.06
N GLN A 50 3.91 40.17 39.08
CA GLN A 50 4.21 39.86 37.69
C GLN A 50 5.68 39.49 37.45
N ARG A 51 6.63 40.04 38.22
CA ARG A 51 8.05 39.68 38.12
C ARG A 51 8.31 38.26 38.63
N GLN A 52 7.55 37.78 39.62
CA GLN A 52 7.53 36.38 40.01
C GLN A 52 6.66 35.59 39.02
N LYS A 53 7.26 35.14 37.91
CA LYS A 53 6.65 34.40 36.79
C LYS A 53 5.84 33.13 37.13
N ASN A 54 5.53 32.82 38.40
CA ASN A 54 4.81 31.62 38.78
C ASN A 54 4.07 31.76 40.13
N VAL A 55 3.05 32.62 40.19
CA VAL A 55 2.10 32.60 41.31
C VAL A 55 1.21 31.36 41.17
N LYS A 56 1.55 30.28 41.91
CA LYS A 56 0.76 29.04 41.96
C LYS A 56 -0.70 29.39 42.27
N GLY A 57 -1.60 29.10 41.32
CA GLY A 57 -3.05 29.29 41.49
C GLY A 57 -3.65 30.51 40.80
N MET A 58 -2.85 31.47 40.32
CA MET A 58 -3.32 32.67 39.60
C MET A 58 -4.15 32.31 38.35
N GLN A 59 -3.72 31.27 37.63
CA GLN A 59 -4.46 30.78 36.46
C GLN A 59 -5.88 30.30 36.85
N LYS A 60 -6.02 29.63 37.99
CA LYS A 60 -7.29 29.06 38.46
C LYS A 60 -8.24 30.11 39.01
N SER A 61 -7.74 31.20 39.59
CA SER A 61 -8.57 32.34 40.00
C SER A 61 -9.02 33.15 38.79
N TYR A 62 -8.13 33.37 37.81
CA TYR A 62 -8.47 34.05 36.55
C TYR A 62 -9.52 33.28 35.73
N GLU A 63 -9.41 31.95 35.66
CA GLU A 63 -10.40 31.09 35.01
C GLU A 63 -11.75 31.09 35.72
N ARG A 64 -11.78 31.15 37.07
CA ARG A 64 -13.02 31.29 37.84
C ARG A 64 -13.71 32.62 37.56
N LEU A 65 -12.95 33.71 37.51
CA LEU A 65 -13.48 35.04 37.20
C LEU A 65 -14.07 35.10 35.78
N LYS A 66 -13.36 34.55 34.77
CA LYS A 66 -13.92 34.44 33.40
C LYS A 66 -15.25 33.69 33.35
N LYS A 67 -15.40 32.63 34.15
CA LYS A 67 -16.62 31.81 34.19
C LYS A 67 -17.79 32.53 34.86
N GLN A 68 -17.52 33.33 35.88
CA GLN A 68 -18.53 34.06 36.64
C GLN A 68 -19.00 35.34 35.94
N GLU A 69 -18.12 35.96 35.15
CA GLU A 69 -18.38 37.18 34.36
C GLU A 69 -18.89 36.91 32.93
N GLY A 70 -19.25 35.66 32.60
CA GLY A 70 -19.84 35.32 31.29
C GLY A 70 -18.95 35.56 30.07
N ILE A 71 -17.62 35.68 30.25
CA ILE A 71 -16.68 35.96 29.17
C ILE A 71 -16.51 34.70 28.31
N PRO A 72 -16.82 34.72 27.00
CA PRO A 72 -16.72 33.54 26.15
C PRO A 72 -15.26 33.05 26.08
N THR A 73 -15.04 31.80 26.48
CA THR A 73 -13.73 31.16 26.36
C THR A 73 -13.48 30.78 24.90
N VAL A 74 -12.33 31.21 24.35
CA VAL A 74 -11.89 30.80 23.00
C VAL A 74 -11.74 29.26 22.97
N PRO A 75 -12.33 28.55 22.00
CA PRO A 75 -12.19 27.10 21.90
C PRO A 75 -10.71 26.73 21.73
N LYS A 76 -10.20 25.79 22.54
CA LYS A 76 -8.88 25.20 22.30
C LYS A 76 -8.89 24.47 20.97
N GLU A 77 -8.05 24.92 20.03
CA GLU A 77 -7.83 24.21 18.76
C GLU A 77 -7.39 22.76 19.04
N ARG A 78 -8.13 21.81 18.45
CA ARG A 78 -7.79 20.39 18.52
C ARG A 78 -6.62 20.12 17.58
N ARG A 79 -5.40 20.08 18.12
CA ARG A 79 -4.23 19.59 17.37
C ARG A 79 -4.35 18.07 17.17
N ILE A 80 -4.47 17.66 15.91
CA ILE A 80 -4.47 16.24 15.53
C ILE A 80 -3.13 15.63 15.95
N ARG A 81 -3.18 14.50 16.66
CA ARG A 81 -1.97 13.83 17.15
C ARG A 81 -1.22 13.21 15.96
N PRO A 82 0.10 13.41 15.84
CA PRO A 82 0.90 12.94 14.69
C PRO A 82 0.92 11.42 14.53
N ILE A 83 0.51 10.66 15.56
CA ILE A 83 0.47 9.20 15.53
C ILE A 83 -0.51 8.64 14.48
N HIS A 84 -1.62 9.33 14.20
CA HIS A 84 -2.56 8.91 13.16
C HIS A 84 -1.98 9.11 11.75
N ILE A 85 -1.14 10.13 11.57
CA ILE A 85 -0.45 10.39 10.29
C ILE A 85 0.55 9.26 10.00
N TRP A 86 1.28 8.81 11.03
CA TRP A 86 2.23 7.70 10.92
C TRP A 86 1.55 6.34 10.68
N GLN A 87 0.38 6.11 11.29
CA GLN A 87 -0.44 4.91 11.04
C GLN A 87 -0.93 4.84 9.59
N SER A 88 -1.40 5.97 9.04
CA SER A 88 -1.81 6.04 7.63
C SER A 88 -0.63 5.80 6.68
N ALA A 89 0.53 6.39 6.96
CA ALA A 89 1.73 6.17 6.15
C ALA A 89 2.18 4.69 6.16
N ALA A 90 2.15 4.03 7.31
CA ALA A 90 2.50 2.61 7.43
C ALA A 90 1.53 1.69 6.66
N ALA A 91 0.22 1.97 6.69
CA ALA A 91 -0.77 1.19 5.96
C ALA A 91 -0.58 1.31 4.44
N ILE A 92 -0.28 2.51 3.93
CA ILE A 92 0.02 2.73 2.50
C ILE A 92 1.26 1.94 2.11
N LEU A 93 2.32 2.00 2.93
CA LEU A 93 3.58 1.31 2.65
C LEU A 93 3.41 -0.21 2.66
N PHE A 94 2.59 -0.74 3.58
CA PHE A 94 2.24 -2.16 3.61
C PHE A 94 1.46 -2.60 2.38
N LEU A 95 0.47 -1.82 1.93
CA LEU A 95 -0.28 -2.09 0.71
C LEU A 95 0.62 -2.05 -0.53
N LEU A 96 1.56 -1.10 -0.60
CA LEU A 96 2.54 -1.03 -1.69
C LEU A 96 3.49 -2.22 -1.69
N LEU A 97 3.98 -2.65 -0.52
CA LEU A 97 4.84 -3.83 -0.40
C LEU A 97 4.09 -5.11 -0.77
N ALA A 98 2.88 -5.29 -0.24
CA ALA A 98 2.04 -6.43 -0.58
C ALA A 98 1.69 -6.47 -2.08
N SER A 99 1.38 -5.31 -2.68
CA SER A 99 1.15 -5.17 -4.11
C SER A 99 2.41 -5.47 -4.94
N SER A 100 3.58 -4.99 -4.50
CA SER A 100 4.85 -5.27 -5.18
C SER A 100 5.21 -6.76 -5.13
N VAL A 101 5.05 -7.41 -3.98
CA VAL A 101 5.24 -8.86 -3.84
C VAL A 101 4.22 -9.61 -4.69
N TYR A 102 2.95 -9.22 -4.64
CA TYR A 102 1.90 -9.83 -5.45
C TYR A 102 2.21 -9.71 -6.94
N LEU A 103 2.56 -8.52 -7.45
CA LEU A 103 2.98 -8.30 -8.84
C LEU A 103 4.24 -9.09 -9.21
N SER A 104 5.18 -9.26 -8.28
CA SER A 104 6.39 -10.08 -8.50
C SER A 104 6.07 -11.58 -8.56
N THR A 105 5.01 -12.03 -7.90
CA THR A 105 4.55 -13.44 -7.93
C THR A 105 3.55 -13.72 -9.06
N VAL A 106 2.81 -12.70 -9.50
CA VAL A 106 1.81 -12.78 -10.56
C VAL A 106 2.46 -12.41 -11.89
N GLY A 107 3.18 -13.38 -12.44
CA GLY A 107 3.29 -13.50 -13.89
C GLY A 107 4.36 -12.65 -14.56
N THR A 108 5.62 -13.09 -14.46
CA THR A 108 6.42 -13.26 -15.68
C THR A 108 5.92 -14.50 -16.43
N LYS A 109 4.64 -14.50 -16.84
CA LYS A 109 4.26 -15.35 -17.97
C LYS A 109 4.86 -14.63 -19.14
N ALA A 110 6.07 -15.05 -19.52
CA ALA A 110 6.71 -14.61 -20.73
C ALA A 110 5.65 -14.69 -21.83
N GLU A 111 5.23 -13.53 -22.32
CA GLU A 111 4.61 -13.40 -23.62
C GLU A 111 5.74 -13.77 -24.59
N THR A 112 6.00 -15.09 -24.70
CA THR A 112 6.95 -15.61 -25.66
C THR A 112 6.34 -15.30 -27.00
N ASP A 113 6.97 -14.38 -27.73
CA ASP A 113 6.61 -14.05 -29.10
C ASP A 113 6.51 -15.37 -29.87
N LEU A 114 5.26 -15.78 -30.15
CA LEU A 114 4.98 -17.05 -30.81
C LEU A 114 5.22 -16.83 -32.29
N LEU A 115 6.17 -17.57 -32.83
CA LEU A 115 6.43 -17.62 -34.26
C LEU A 115 5.37 -18.50 -34.92
N GLN A 116 4.76 -17.97 -35.97
CA GLN A 116 3.81 -18.69 -36.80
C GLN A 116 4.46 -19.13 -38.12
N GLN A 117 4.39 -20.42 -38.41
CA GLN A 117 4.73 -20.97 -39.72
C GLN A 117 3.48 -21.55 -40.37
N TYR A 118 2.96 -20.86 -41.38
CA TYR A 118 1.88 -21.34 -42.25
C TYR A 118 2.44 -21.90 -43.56
N ILE A 119 1.87 -23.01 -44.04
CA ILE A 119 2.17 -23.63 -45.33
C ILE A 119 0.93 -23.53 -46.22
N PRO A 120 1.02 -22.93 -47.42
CA PRO A 120 -0.11 -22.84 -48.34
C PRO A 120 -0.47 -24.21 -48.94
N ILE A 121 -1.50 -24.23 -49.78
CA ILE A 121 -1.97 -25.42 -50.46
C ILE A 121 -0.89 -25.93 -51.43
N ALA A 122 -0.73 -27.26 -51.52
CA ALA A 122 0.20 -27.95 -52.40
C ALA A 122 1.70 -27.66 -52.12
N GLU A 123 2.02 -27.14 -50.93
CA GLU A 123 3.39 -26.99 -50.46
C GLU A 123 3.66 -27.88 -49.24
N MET A 124 4.92 -28.22 -49.03
CA MET A 124 5.43 -28.81 -47.80
C MET A 124 6.74 -28.13 -47.42
N ARG A 125 6.99 -27.96 -46.13
CA ARG A 125 8.23 -27.32 -45.65
C ARG A 125 8.79 -28.05 -44.46
N SER A 126 10.11 -28.21 -44.46
CA SER A 126 10.86 -28.67 -43.31
C SER A 126 11.47 -27.47 -42.57
N LEU A 127 11.39 -27.50 -41.24
CA LEU A 127 12.02 -26.50 -40.37
C LEU A 127 12.65 -27.18 -39.15
N THR A 128 13.59 -26.48 -38.52
CA THR A 128 14.21 -26.92 -37.27
C THR A 128 13.82 -25.94 -36.18
N LEU A 129 13.22 -26.46 -35.10
CA LEU A 129 12.81 -25.68 -33.94
C LEU A 129 14.02 -25.27 -33.08
N PRO A 130 13.87 -24.29 -32.18
CA PRO A 130 14.98 -23.79 -31.34
C PRO A 130 15.66 -24.84 -30.46
N ASP A 131 14.94 -25.91 -30.08
CA ASP A 131 15.52 -27.03 -29.32
C ASP A 131 16.35 -27.98 -30.20
N GLY A 132 16.21 -27.90 -31.53
CA GLY A 132 16.81 -28.80 -32.52
C GLY A 132 15.87 -29.91 -33.01
N THR A 133 14.59 -29.92 -32.60
CA THR A 133 13.57 -30.81 -33.14
C THR A 133 13.31 -30.46 -34.61
N LYS A 134 13.26 -31.47 -35.48
CA LYS A 134 12.94 -31.29 -36.90
C LYS A 134 11.46 -31.51 -37.12
N VAL A 135 10.82 -30.62 -37.87
CA VAL A 135 9.40 -30.69 -38.20
C VAL A 135 9.23 -30.56 -39.71
N GLN A 136 8.48 -31.48 -40.30
CA GLN A 136 8.00 -31.36 -41.69
C GLN A 136 6.50 -31.08 -41.65
N LEU A 137 6.11 -29.88 -42.09
CA LEU A 137 4.72 -29.46 -42.20
C LEU A 137 4.17 -29.82 -43.57
N ASN A 138 2.97 -30.40 -43.59
CA ASN A 138 2.22 -30.67 -44.80
C ASN A 138 1.49 -29.41 -45.31
N SER A 139 0.82 -29.52 -46.45
CA SER A 139 0.00 -28.44 -47.02
C SER A 139 -1.07 -27.96 -46.06
N LYS A 140 -1.45 -26.68 -46.18
CA LYS A 140 -2.55 -26.07 -45.39
C LYS A 140 -2.39 -26.27 -43.87
N SER A 141 -1.15 -26.33 -43.41
CA SER A 141 -0.82 -26.56 -42.01
C SER A 141 -0.20 -25.31 -41.38
N THR A 142 -0.49 -25.09 -40.10
CA THR A 142 0.05 -24.01 -39.28
C THR A 142 0.71 -24.59 -38.04
N LEU A 143 1.95 -24.18 -37.78
CA LEU A 143 2.66 -24.45 -36.54
C LEU A 143 2.92 -23.15 -35.78
N LEU A 144 2.54 -23.11 -34.51
CA LEU A 144 2.90 -22.03 -33.58
C LEU A 144 3.91 -22.56 -32.56
N TYR A 145 5.03 -21.85 -32.40
CA TYR A 145 6.10 -22.23 -31.48
C TYR A 145 6.83 -20.98 -30.97
N PRO A 146 7.39 -20.99 -29.75
CA PRO A 146 8.11 -19.82 -29.23
C PRO A 146 9.47 -19.65 -29.90
N HIS A 147 10.01 -18.43 -29.90
CA HIS A 147 11.38 -18.18 -30.37
C HIS A 147 12.44 -18.99 -29.57
N GLU A 148 12.20 -19.23 -28.28
CA GLU A 148 13.01 -20.09 -27.41
C GLU A 148 12.12 -20.87 -26.42
N PHE A 149 12.53 -22.09 -26.05
CA PHE A 149 11.84 -22.89 -25.04
C PHE A 149 12.45 -22.65 -23.64
N THR A 150 11.79 -21.82 -22.83
CA THR A 150 12.29 -21.37 -21.52
C THR A 150 11.65 -22.08 -20.31
N GLY A 151 10.56 -22.83 -20.51
CA GLY A 151 9.85 -23.53 -19.43
C GLY A 151 10.29 -24.99 -19.23
N ASP A 152 9.57 -25.67 -18.31
CA ASP A 152 9.77 -27.10 -18.00
C ASP A 152 9.33 -28.05 -19.12
N SER A 153 8.69 -27.52 -20.17
CA SER A 153 8.25 -28.27 -21.35
C SER A 153 8.48 -27.48 -22.63
N ARG A 154 8.59 -28.20 -23.74
CA ARG A 154 8.71 -27.65 -25.10
C ARG A 154 7.37 -27.80 -25.79
N SER A 155 6.53 -26.78 -25.77
CA SER A 155 5.17 -26.84 -26.32
C SER A 155 5.04 -26.14 -27.66
N VAL A 156 4.33 -26.77 -28.59
CA VAL A 156 3.95 -26.20 -29.89
C VAL A 156 2.44 -26.44 -30.13
N PHE A 157 1.83 -25.58 -30.95
CA PHE A 157 0.45 -25.76 -31.39
C PHE A 157 0.43 -26.09 -32.88
N LEU A 158 -0.37 -27.09 -33.26
CA LEU A 158 -0.50 -27.55 -34.63
C LEU A 158 -1.96 -27.45 -35.08
N LEU A 159 -2.18 -26.89 -36.27
CA LEU A 159 -3.38 -27.04 -37.06
C LEU A 159 -2.99 -27.65 -38.41
N GLY A 160 -3.62 -28.74 -38.81
CA GLY A 160 -3.23 -29.50 -40.01
C GLY A 160 -2.33 -30.68 -39.69
N GLU A 161 -1.33 -30.96 -40.51
CA GLU A 161 -0.48 -32.15 -40.38
C GLU A 161 1.01 -31.84 -40.33
N ALA A 162 1.70 -32.55 -39.43
CA ALA A 162 3.14 -32.45 -39.31
C ALA A 162 3.77 -33.76 -38.84
N ASN A 163 4.93 -34.07 -39.44
CA ASN A 163 5.85 -35.07 -38.93
C ASN A 163 6.87 -34.41 -37.99
N PHE A 164 7.04 -34.99 -36.80
CA PHE A 164 7.96 -34.53 -35.77
C PHE A 164 9.05 -35.57 -35.54
N LYS A 165 10.31 -35.14 -35.68
CA LYS A 165 11.49 -35.87 -35.22
C LYS A 165 12.07 -35.14 -34.01
N VAL A 166 11.54 -35.48 -32.84
CA VAL A 166 11.81 -34.77 -31.59
C VAL A 166 13.22 -35.04 -31.09
N LYS A 167 13.96 -33.98 -30.80
CA LYS A 167 15.27 -34.11 -30.15
C LYS A 167 15.10 -34.69 -28.75
N PRO A 168 15.84 -35.76 -28.39
CA PRO A 168 15.75 -36.36 -27.07
C PRO A 168 16.05 -35.36 -25.94
N ASP A 169 15.09 -35.19 -25.03
CA ASP A 169 15.25 -34.46 -23.77
C ASP A 169 14.21 -35.01 -22.77
N LYS A 170 14.67 -35.83 -21.84
CA LYS A 170 13.83 -36.47 -20.81
C LYS A 170 13.41 -35.50 -19.70
N LYS A 171 14.13 -34.37 -19.53
CA LYS A 171 13.85 -33.39 -18.48
C LYS A 171 12.77 -32.41 -18.91
N ARG A 172 12.72 -32.08 -20.20
CA ARG A 172 11.74 -31.16 -20.78
C ARG A 172 10.92 -31.86 -21.87
N PRO A 173 9.74 -32.41 -21.54
CA PRO A 173 8.88 -33.09 -22.51
C PRO A 173 8.52 -32.19 -23.69
N PHE A 174 8.46 -32.77 -24.88
CA PHE A 174 7.95 -32.10 -26.08
C PHE A 174 6.45 -32.36 -26.21
N ILE A 175 5.67 -31.30 -26.35
CA ILE A 175 4.21 -31.35 -26.31
C ILE A 175 3.65 -30.72 -27.58
N VAL A 176 2.92 -31.50 -28.37
CA VAL A 176 2.13 -31.00 -29.50
C VAL A 176 0.69 -30.87 -29.06
N LYS A 177 0.12 -29.67 -29.17
CA LYS A 177 -1.28 -29.38 -28.88
C LYS A 177 -2.04 -29.18 -30.18
N SER A 178 -3.16 -29.86 -30.35
CA SER A 178 -4.05 -29.66 -31.48
C SER A 178 -5.49 -29.92 -31.07
N ASN A 179 -6.34 -28.89 -31.10
CA ASN A 179 -7.70 -28.93 -30.57
C ASN A 179 -7.71 -29.53 -29.14
N ASP A 180 -8.52 -30.58 -28.92
CA ASP A 180 -8.65 -31.28 -27.63
C ASP A 180 -7.59 -32.39 -27.42
N LEU A 181 -6.71 -32.60 -28.41
CA LEU A 181 -5.66 -33.60 -28.38
C LEU A 181 -4.32 -33.00 -27.92
N GLN A 182 -3.67 -33.69 -26.99
CA GLN A 182 -2.32 -33.41 -26.56
C GLN A 182 -1.43 -34.64 -26.73
N ILE A 183 -0.32 -34.49 -27.46
CA ILE A 183 0.68 -35.55 -27.65
C ILE A 183 1.96 -35.15 -26.94
N THR A 184 2.46 -36.01 -26.06
CA THR A 184 3.72 -35.79 -25.32
C THR A 184 4.79 -36.81 -25.71
N ALA A 185 5.99 -36.33 -26.01
CA ALA A 185 7.15 -37.13 -26.44
C ALA A 185 8.44 -36.69 -25.72
N LEU A 186 9.38 -37.63 -25.52
CA LEU A 186 10.68 -37.34 -24.88
C LEU A 186 11.88 -37.46 -25.85
N GLY A 187 11.64 -37.85 -27.09
CA GLY A 187 12.68 -38.17 -28.09
C GLY A 187 12.17 -39.21 -29.08
N THR A 188 11.07 -38.87 -29.74
CA THR A 188 10.22 -39.78 -30.50
C THR A 188 10.05 -39.24 -31.92
N GLU A 189 9.89 -40.13 -32.88
CA GLU A 189 9.49 -39.77 -34.24
C GLU A 189 8.02 -40.17 -34.44
N PHE A 190 7.17 -39.21 -34.75
CA PHE A 190 5.73 -39.40 -34.89
C PHE A 190 5.11 -38.39 -35.85
N ASN A 191 3.97 -38.73 -36.43
CA ASN A 191 3.13 -37.86 -37.25
C ASN A 191 1.86 -37.48 -36.48
N VAL A 192 1.35 -36.26 -36.69
CA VAL A 192 0.04 -35.82 -36.20
C VAL A 192 -0.70 -35.23 -37.39
N SER A 193 -1.90 -35.72 -37.66
CA SER A 193 -2.84 -35.16 -38.63
C SER A 193 -4.10 -34.71 -37.90
N ALA A 194 -4.32 -33.40 -37.89
CA ALA A 194 -5.34 -32.71 -37.11
C ALA A 194 -5.87 -31.48 -37.87
N TYR A 195 -6.38 -31.73 -39.07
CA TYR A 195 -7.02 -30.68 -39.88
C TYR A 195 -8.37 -30.29 -39.26
N PRO A 196 -8.68 -28.98 -39.09
CA PRO A 196 -9.96 -28.52 -38.54
C PRO A 196 -11.19 -28.99 -39.33
N GLU A 197 -11.04 -29.21 -40.63
CA GLU A 197 -12.09 -29.74 -41.51
C GLU A 197 -12.27 -31.26 -41.44
N SER A 198 -11.36 -31.98 -40.79
CA SER A 198 -11.42 -33.43 -40.63
C SER A 198 -12.22 -33.80 -39.40
N GLN A 199 -13.07 -34.84 -39.51
CA GLN A 199 -13.75 -35.43 -38.36
C GLN A 199 -12.81 -36.30 -37.51
N GLU A 200 -11.71 -36.76 -38.11
CA GLU A 200 -10.74 -37.62 -37.47
C GLU A 200 -9.45 -36.86 -37.18
N ILE A 201 -8.96 -37.02 -35.96
CA ILE A 201 -7.61 -36.63 -35.56
C ILE A 201 -6.80 -37.91 -35.39
N ALA A 202 -5.67 -38.01 -36.09
CA ALA A 202 -4.84 -39.21 -36.07
C ALA A 202 -3.41 -38.88 -35.66
N THR A 203 -2.79 -39.78 -34.91
CA THR A 203 -1.35 -39.77 -34.68
C THR A 203 -0.75 -41.12 -35.06
N THR A 204 0.43 -41.10 -35.67
CA THR A 204 1.16 -42.29 -36.07
C THR A 204 2.53 -42.27 -35.43
N LEU A 205 2.86 -43.30 -34.66
CA LEU A 205 4.18 -43.46 -34.06
C LEU A 205 5.12 -44.14 -35.05
N ILE A 206 6.25 -43.50 -35.38
CA ILE A 206 7.31 -44.09 -36.20
C ILE A 206 8.35 -44.78 -35.30
N SER A 207 8.79 -44.12 -34.23
CA SER A 207 9.80 -44.69 -33.32
C SER A 207 9.75 -44.03 -31.93
N GLY A 208 9.92 -44.82 -30.87
CA GLY A 208 9.95 -44.36 -29.49
C GLY A 208 8.63 -44.61 -28.77
N SER A 209 8.18 -43.64 -27.99
CA SER A 209 6.89 -43.69 -27.29
C SER A 209 6.24 -42.31 -27.25
N ILE A 210 4.92 -42.27 -27.38
CA ILE A 210 4.11 -41.07 -27.13
C ILE A 210 3.12 -41.35 -26.01
N ARG A 211 2.79 -40.31 -25.25
CA ARG A 211 1.55 -40.26 -24.46
C ARG A 211 0.55 -39.42 -25.24
N VAL A 212 -0.68 -39.91 -25.30
CA VAL A 212 -1.79 -39.22 -25.95
C VAL A 212 -2.83 -38.96 -24.87
N ASP A 213 -3.17 -37.69 -24.68
CA ASP A 213 -4.19 -37.22 -23.75
C ASP A 213 -5.28 -36.50 -24.57
N TYR A 214 -6.55 -36.77 -24.28
CA TYR A 214 -7.72 -36.18 -24.93
C TYR A 214 -8.62 -35.58 -23.83
N ASN A 215 -9.01 -34.30 -23.98
CA ASN A 215 -9.86 -33.60 -23.01
C ASN A 215 -11.35 -33.66 -23.36
#